data_AF-A0A976CCP9-F1
#
_entry.id   AF-A0A976CCP9-F1
#
_cell.length_a   1.000
_cell.length_b   1.000
_cell.length_c   1.000
_cell.angle_alpha   90.00
_cell.angle_beta   90.00
_cell.angle_gamma   90.00
#
_symmetry.space_group_name_H-M   'P 1'
#
loop_
_entity.id
_entity.type
_entity.pdbx_description
1 polymer ?
#
loop_
_entity_poly.entity_id
_entity_poly.type
_entity_poly.pdbx_seq_one_letter_code
_entity_poly.pdbx_strand_id
1 'polypeptide(L)' 'MAKPYYFINPYTDFGFKKIFGEEVNKDILIDFLNTLLDLKDEKRIKNIQYLKNE' A
#
# COMPACT_ATOMS: atom_id res chain seq x y z
N MET A 1 -25.29 -15.41 -12.13
CA MET A 1 -25.06 -13.95 -12.25
C MET A 1 -23.57 -13.70 -12.10
N ALA A 2 -22.94 -12.95 -13.01
CA ALA A 2 -21.53 -12.58 -12.88
C ALA A 2 -21.36 -11.51 -11.78
N LYS A 3 -20.36 -11.64 -10.91
CA LYS A 3 -20.01 -10.57 -9.97
C LYS A 3 -19.48 -9.36 -10.75
N PRO A 4 -19.89 -8.14 -10.42
CA PRO A 4 -19.27 -6.95 -10.99
C PRO A 4 -17.81 -6.86 -10.57
N TYR A 5 -16.93 -6.56 -11.53
CA TYR A 5 -15.53 -6.23 -11.24
C TYR A 5 -15.44 -4.74 -10.92
N TYR A 6 -14.82 -4.41 -9.79
CA TYR A 6 -14.54 -3.05 -9.40
C TYR A 6 -13.09 -2.74 -9.73
N PHE A 7 -12.86 -1.79 -10.64
CA PHE A 7 -11.55 -1.27 -10.94
C PHE A 7 -11.18 -0.19 -9.92
N ILE A 8 -10.02 -0.35 -9.26
CA ILE A 8 -9.46 0.67 -8.38
C ILE A 8 -8.28 1.30 -9.10
N ASN A 9 -8.36 2.62 -9.36
CA ASN A 9 -7.26 3.36 -9.96
C ASN A 9 -6.24 3.78 -8.88
N PRO A 10 -5.03 3.18 -8.83
CA PRO A 10 -4.03 3.50 -7.81
C PRO A 10 -3.46 4.92 -7.94
N TYR A 11 -3.67 5.60 -9.08
CA TYR A 11 -3.19 6.97 -9.31
C TYR A 11 -4.11 8.05 -8.72
N THR A 12 -5.22 7.65 -8.11
CA THR A 12 -6.11 8.57 -7.37
C THR A 12 -5.82 8.50 -5.88
N ASP A 13 -6.02 9.59 -5.14
CA ASP A 13 -5.87 9.60 -3.68
C ASP A 13 -6.74 8.51 -3.01
N PHE A 14 -7.99 8.37 -3.47
CA PHE A 14 -8.89 7.30 -3.01
C PHE A 14 -8.32 5.91 -3.29
N GLY A 15 -7.92 5.62 -4.53
CA GLY A 15 -7.45 4.29 -4.89
C GLY A 15 -6.12 3.93 -4.21
N PHE A 16 -5.21 4.89 -4.10
CA PHE A 16 -3.97 4.71 -3.35
C PHE A 16 -4.26 4.39 -1.88
N LYS A 17 -5.09 5.18 -1.21
CA LYS A 17 -5.50 4.92 0.19
C LYS A 17 -6.25 3.59 0.33
N LYS A 18 -7.07 3.22 -0.64
CA LYS A 18 -7.82 1.96 -0.58
C LYS A 18 -6.90 0.74 -0.68
N ILE A 19 -5.83 0.85 -1.48
CA ILE A 19 -4.87 -0.24 -1.66
C ILE A 19 -3.86 -0.26 -0.50
N PHE A 20 -3.30 0.88 -0.12
CA PHE A 20 -2.13 0.96 0.78
C PHE A 20 -2.40 1.60 2.15
N GLY A 21 -3.59 2.16 2.39
CA GLY A 21 -3.91 2.95 3.59
C GLY A 21 -4.66 2.19 4.68
N GLU A 22 -4.89 0.90 4.52
CA GLU A 22 -5.54 0.04 5.53
C GLU A 22 -4.48 -0.83 6.24
N GLU A 23 -4.64 -1.08 7.54
CA GLU A 23 -3.70 -1.93 8.32
C GLU A 23 -3.61 -3.37 7.77
N VAL A 24 -4.70 -3.89 7.21
CA VAL A 24 -4.72 -5.21 6.54
C VAL A 24 -3.82 -5.28 5.32
N ASN A 25 -3.53 -4.14 4.67
CA ASN A 25 -2.72 -4.07 3.45
C ASN A 25 -1.32 -3.48 3.70
N LYS A 26 -0.88 -3.46 4.96
CA LYS A 26 0.37 -2.81 5.38
C LYS A 26 1.61 -3.47 4.78
N ASP A 27 1.58 -4.78 4.64
CA ASP A 27 2.60 -5.59 3.96
C ASP A 27 2.76 -5.19 2.49
N ILE A 28 1.65 -4.94 1.78
CA ILE A 28 1.65 -4.48 0.39
C ILE A 28 2.36 -3.12 0.27
N LEU A 29 2.08 -2.19 1.18
CA LEU A 29 2.75 -0.89 1.20
C LEU A 29 4.25 -1.02 1.49
N ILE A 30 4.62 -1.89 2.45
CA ILE A 30 6.03 -2.15 2.77
C ILE A 30 6.78 -2.70 1.55
N ASP A 31 6.21 -3.69 0.85
CA ASP A 31 6.85 -4.27 -0.33
C ASP A 31 6.93 -3.28 -1.50
N PHE A 32 5.88 -2.47 -1.70
CA PHE A 32 5.90 -1.39 -2.68
C PHE A 32 7.05 -0.40 -2.41
N LEU A 33 7.18 0.08 -1.17
CA LEU A 33 8.23 1.04 -0.80
C LEU A 33 9.63 0.43 -0.90
N ASN A 34 9.82 -0.81 -0.43
CA ASN A 34 11.09 -1.50 -0.55
C ASN A 34 11.52 -1.66 -2.02
N THR A 35 10.57 -1.97 -2.91
CA THR A 35 10.83 -2.11 -4.34
C THR A 35 11.10 -0.75 -4.99
N LEU A 36 10.27 0.25 -4.69
CA LEU A 36 10.39 1.61 -5.25
C LEU A 36 11.72 2.26 -4.89
N LEU A 37 12.22 2.02 -3.68
CA LEU A 37 13.45 2.60 -3.16
C LEU A 37 14.69 1.70 -3.34
N ASP A 38 14.54 0.54 -4.00
CA ASP A 38 15.59 -0.49 -4.16
C ASP A 38 16.30 -0.85 -2.84
N LEU A 39 15.52 -1.00 -1.76
CA LEU A 39 16.05 -1.35 -0.43
C LEU A 39 16.36 -2.84 -0.35
N LYS A 40 17.61 -3.15 0.01
CA LYS A 40 18.15 -4.51 0.09
C LYS A 40 18.61 -4.84 1.51
N ASP A 41 18.59 -6.13 1.82
CA ASP A 41 19.11 -6.72 3.06
C ASP A 41 18.62 -5.99 4.33
N GLU A 42 19.55 -5.52 5.15
CA GLU A 42 19.32 -4.82 6.40
C GLU A 42 18.63 -3.46 6.25
N LYS A 43 18.66 -2.86 5.05
CA LYS A 43 18.01 -1.57 4.76
C LYS A 43 16.52 -1.70 4.45
N ARG A 44 16.00 -2.92 4.31
CA ARG A 44 14.57 -3.15 4.06
C ARG A 44 13.73 -2.60 5.20
N ILE A 45 12.66 -1.90 4.84
CA ILE A 45 11.59 -1.50 5.75
C ILE A 45 10.91 -2.78 6.26
N LYS A 46 10.87 -2.96 7.59
CA LYS A 46 10.22 -4.10 8.25
C LYS A 46 8.87 -3.75 8.86
N ASN A 47 8.65 -2.47 9.14
CA ASN A 47 7.41 -1.98 9.74
C ASN A 47 7.21 -0.50 9.41
N ILE A 48 5.95 -0.07 9.39
CA ILE A 48 5.53 1.32 9.23
C ILE A 48 4.42 1.62 10.25
N GLN A 49 4.09 2.89 10.43
CA GLN A 49 2.93 3.29 11.22
C GLN A 49 2.19 4.38 10.46
N TYR A 50 0.87 4.23 10.30
CA TYR A 50 0.07 5.31 9.76
C TYR A 50 -0.01 6.43 10.81
N LEU A 51 0.41 7.62 10.41
CA LEU A 51 0.15 8.81 11.20
C LEU A 51 -1.35 9.09 11.11
N LYS A 52 -1.99 9.36 12.25
CA LYS A 52 -3.35 9.89 12.23
C LYS A 52 -3.26 11.28 11.59
N ASN A 53 -3.83 11.42 10.40
CA ASN A 53 -4.17 12.73 9.89
C ASN A 53 -5.47 13.15 10.58
N GLU A 54 -5.51 14.38 11.08
CA GLU A 54 -6.71 15.04 11.62
C GLU A 54 -7.89 15.01 10.64
#